data_AF-A0A220VEN9-F1
#
_entry.id   AF-A0A220VEN9-F1
#
_cell.length_a   1.000
_cell.length_b   1.000
_cell.length_c   1.000
_cell.angle_alpha   90.00
_cell.angle_beta   90.00
_cell.angle_gamma   90.00
#
_symmetry.space_group_name_H-M   'P 1'
#
loop_
_entity.id
_entity.type
_entity.pdbx_description
1 polymer ?
#
loop_
_entity_poly.entity_id
_entity_poly.type
_entity_poly.pdbx_seq_one_letter_code
_entity_poly.pdbx_strand_id
1 'polypeptide(L)'
;MTVVTMLMMMMMTSVNDDDDDCDNTELGATDFDGDGCDDANDDDDNDGVNDGDDACDDTVLGASDFDGDGCDDANDDDDDNDGVNDDDDDCDNTELGATDFDGDGCDDG
;
A
#
# COMPACT_ATOMS: atom_id res chain seq x y z
N MET A 1 -19.30 -22.19 29.15
CA MET A 1 -19.21 -21.29 27.98
C MET A 1 -19.91 -20.02 28.42
N THR A 2 -19.23 -18.94 28.79
CA THR A 2 -18.90 -17.85 27.84
C THR A 2 -17.94 -16.83 28.47
N VAL A 3 -17.04 -17.25 29.36
CA VAL A 3 -15.91 -16.38 29.78
C VAL A 3 -14.78 -16.35 28.74
N VAL A 4 -14.79 -17.30 27.79
CA VAL A 4 -13.88 -17.31 26.63
C VAL A 4 -14.39 -16.38 25.50
N THR A 5 -15.69 -16.06 25.46
CA THR A 5 -16.27 -15.20 24.41
C THR A 5 -16.23 -13.71 24.71
N MET A 6 -15.83 -13.29 25.92
CA MET A 6 -15.80 -11.87 26.29
C MET A 6 -14.41 -11.22 26.10
N LEU A 7 -13.36 -12.02 25.89
CA LEU A 7 -12.01 -11.56 25.56
C LEU A 7 -11.74 -11.53 24.04
N MET A 8 -12.60 -12.18 23.26
CA MET A 8 -12.50 -12.31 21.79
C MET A 8 -13.28 -11.22 21.04
N MET A 9 -13.76 -10.19 21.75
CA MET A 9 -14.71 -9.18 21.27
C MET A 9 -14.03 -7.79 21.11
N MET A 10 -12.70 -7.76 21.16
CA MET A 10 -11.83 -6.59 21.00
C MET A 10 -10.84 -6.75 19.84
N MET A 11 -11.01 -7.80 19.02
CA MET A 11 -10.12 -8.09 17.88
C MET A 11 -10.93 -8.37 16.62
N MET A 12 -12.08 -7.71 16.53
CA MET A 12 -13.01 -7.88 15.44
C MET A 12 -13.62 -6.52 15.13
N THR A 13 -13.57 -6.12 13.87
CA THR A 13 -14.14 -4.86 13.40
C THR A 13 -15.62 -4.77 13.82
N SER A 14 -16.00 -3.62 14.38
CA SER A 14 -17.34 -3.41 14.96
C SER A 14 -17.96 -2.05 14.62
N VAL A 15 -17.30 -1.32 13.72
CA VAL A 15 -17.68 0.00 13.22
C VAL A 15 -18.38 -0.13 11.86
N ASN A 16 -19.32 0.77 11.57
CA ASN A 16 -19.88 0.92 10.21
C ASN A 16 -18.94 1.86 9.44
N ASP A 17 -18.85 1.70 8.12
CA ASP A 17 -18.01 2.49 7.19
C ASP A 17 -18.00 4.02 7.39
N ASP A 18 -19.03 4.61 8.04
CA ASP A 18 -19.13 6.05 8.27
C ASP A 18 -18.29 6.56 9.48
N ASP A 19 -17.67 5.67 10.27
CA ASP A 19 -16.92 5.98 11.51
C ASP A 19 -15.47 5.41 11.50
N ASP A 20 -14.97 4.95 10.35
CA ASP A 20 -13.64 4.33 10.16
C ASP A 20 -12.73 5.22 9.28
N ASP A 21 -11.41 5.13 9.44
CA ASP A 21 -10.43 5.76 8.54
C ASP A 21 -10.30 4.95 7.22
N CYS A 22 -10.73 3.68 7.21
CA CYS A 22 -10.72 2.81 6.02
C CYS A 22 -12.08 2.68 5.32
N ASP A 23 -12.09 2.83 3.99
CA ASP A 23 -13.31 2.87 3.15
C ASP A 23 -13.99 1.48 2.93
N ASN A 24 -13.41 0.36 3.39
CA ASN A 24 -13.80 -0.99 2.93
C ASN A 24 -13.71 -2.15 3.95
N THR A 25 -13.83 -1.84 5.24
CA THR A 25 -13.64 -2.78 6.34
C THR A 25 -14.66 -3.95 6.36
N GLU A 26 -14.19 -5.21 6.39
CA GLU A 26 -15.07 -6.38 6.50
C GLU A 26 -15.54 -6.59 7.95
N LEU A 27 -16.85 -6.45 8.20
CA LEU A 27 -17.45 -6.69 9.52
C LEU A 27 -17.10 -8.05 10.12
N GLY A 28 -16.35 -8.04 11.23
CA GLY A 28 -15.90 -9.22 11.96
C GLY A 28 -14.56 -9.79 11.51
N ALA A 29 -13.84 -9.12 10.61
CA ALA A 29 -12.44 -9.38 10.30
C ALA A 29 -11.54 -9.00 11.50
N THR A 30 -10.30 -9.49 11.51
CA THR A 30 -9.37 -9.20 12.60
C THR A 30 -8.93 -7.74 12.55
N ASP A 31 -8.77 -7.17 13.74
CA ASP A 31 -8.44 -5.76 14.00
C ASP A 31 -7.63 -5.80 15.30
N PHE A 32 -6.31 -5.98 15.18
CA PHE A 32 -5.45 -6.28 16.32
C PHE A 32 -5.09 -5.06 17.16
N ASP A 33 -5.13 -3.86 16.58
CA ASP A 33 -4.71 -2.62 17.21
C ASP A 33 -5.90 -1.71 17.59
N GLY A 34 -7.09 -1.95 17.03
CA GLY A 34 -8.37 -1.38 17.45
C GLY A 34 -8.66 -0.01 16.84
N ASP A 35 -8.08 0.32 15.69
CA ASP A 35 -8.28 1.60 15.02
C ASP A 35 -9.63 1.69 14.28
N GLY A 36 -10.19 0.54 13.89
CA GLY A 36 -11.46 0.43 13.20
C GLY A 36 -11.37 -0.38 11.93
N CYS A 37 -10.20 -0.36 11.29
CA CYS A 37 -9.86 -1.05 10.06
C CYS A 37 -9.66 -2.54 10.34
N ASP A 38 -9.84 -3.37 9.31
CA ASP A 38 -9.37 -4.75 9.42
C ASP A 38 -7.90 -4.81 9.04
N ASP A 39 -7.13 -5.70 9.68
CA ASP A 39 -5.67 -5.77 9.49
C ASP A 39 -5.22 -6.01 8.02
N ALA A 40 -6.15 -6.34 7.10
CA ALA A 40 -5.86 -6.51 5.68
C ALA A 40 -6.10 -5.23 4.84
N ASN A 41 -6.73 -4.23 5.44
CA ASN A 41 -7.11 -2.95 4.85
C ASN A 41 -6.55 -1.76 5.64
N ASP A 42 -5.62 -1.96 6.57
CA ASP A 42 -4.85 -0.88 7.18
C ASP A 42 -4.06 -0.13 6.11
N ASP A 43 -4.07 1.19 6.24
CA ASP A 43 -3.33 2.18 5.44
C ASP A 43 -2.93 3.30 6.41
N ASP A 44 -1.80 3.09 7.10
CA ASP A 44 -1.35 3.87 8.25
C ASP A 44 -1.05 5.34 7.88
N ASP A 45 -0.62 5.59 6.64
CA ASP A 45 -0.25 6.92 6.15
C ASP A 45 -1.32 7.58 5.26
N ASN A 46 -2.36 6.83 4.89
CA ASN A 46 -3.54 7.22 4.14
C ASN A 46 -3.24 7.65 2.69
N ASP A 47 -2.22 7.06 2.07
CA ASP A 47 -1.84 7.34 0.69
C ASP A 47 -2.71 6.60 -0.35
N GLY A 48 -3.46 5.59 0.09
CA GLY A 48 -4.35 4.76 -0.71
C GLY A 48 -3.81 3.37 -1.05
N VAL A 49 -2.63 3.00 -0.54
CA VAL A 49 -2.02 1.67 -0.60
C VAL A 49 -2.07 1.05 0.79
N ASN A 50 -2.55 -0.19 0.90
CA ASN A 50 -2.65 -0.83 2.20
C ASN A 50 -1.24 -1.22 2.69
N ASP A 51 -0.97 -1.15 4.00
CA ASP A 51 0.30 -1.48 4.68
C ASP A 51 0.94 -2.82 4.25
N GLY A 52 0.09 -3.79 3.84
CA GLY A 52 0.55 -5.11 3.40
C GLY A 52 1.17 -5.14 2.00
N ASP A 53 0.81 -4.18 1.16
CA ASP A 53 1.27 -3.99 -0.21
C ASP A 53 2.13 -2.71 -0.36
N ASP A 54 2.13 -1.82 0.64
CA ASP A 54 2.90 -0.58 0.72
C ASP A 54 4.39 -0.81 1.05
N ALA A 55 5.27 -0.25 0.23
CA ALA A 55 6.71 -0.30 0.40
C ALA A 55 7.27 0.80 1.33
N CYS A 56 6.52 1.87 1.59
CA CYS A 56 6.92 3.06 2.34
C CYS A 56 5.89 3.47 3.40
N ASP A 57 6.24 3.31 4.68
CA ASP A 57 5.37 3.65 5.82
C ASP A 57 5.16 5.17 6.08
N ASP A 58 5.58 6.05 5.16
CA ASP A 58 5.48 7.51 5.30
C ASP A 58 5.35 8.34 4.00
N THR A 59 4.40 7.99 3.14
CA THR A 59 4.22 8.63 1.84
C THR A 59 3.59 10.01 1.89
N VAL A 60 4.14 10.91 1.07
CA VAL A 60 3.69 12.30 0.98
C VAL A 60 2.39 12.36 0.16
N LEU A 61 1.25 12.47 0.86
CA LEU A 61 -0.07 12.57 0.22
C LEU A 61 -0.14 13.53 -0.98
N GLY A 62 -0.51 12.96 -2.13
CA GLY A 62 -0.68 13.68 -3.40
C GLY A 62 0.63 13.99 -4.13
N ALA A 63 1.75 13.41 -3.70
CA ALA A 63 2.93 13.24 -4.54
C ALA A 63 2.63 12.30 -5.71
N SER A 64 3.59 12.21 -6.63
CA SER A 64 3.55 11.16 -7.66
C SER A 64 3.99 9.85 -7.02
N ASP A 65 3.40 8.76 -7.49
CA ASP A 65 3.72 7.37 -7.22
C ASP A 65 3.39 6.68 -8.55
N PHE A 66 4.41 6.43 -9.37
CA PHE A 66 4.22 6.04 -10.77
C PHE A 66 3.83 4.56 -10.93
N ASP A 67 4.39 3.68 -10.10
CA ASP A 67 4.13 2.25 -10.14
C ASP A 67 3.01 1.77 -9.20
N GLY A 68 2.63 2.58 -8.22
CA GLY A 68 1.57 2.32 -7.26
C GLY A 68 2.00 1.40 -6.12
N ASP A 69 3.28 1.38 -5.74
CA ASP A 69 3.79 0.52 -4.66
C ASP A 69 3.70 1.15 -3.26
N GLY A 70 3.18 2.38 -3.18
CA GLY A 70 3.00 3.11 -1.94
C GLY A 70 4.20 3.96 -1.57
N CYS A 71 5.27 4.03 -2.37
CA CYS A 71 6.32 5.03 -2.22
C CYS A 71 6.10 6.23 -3.15
N ASP A 72 6.30 7.46 -2.67
CA ASP A 72 6.36 8.60 -3.59
C ASP A 72 7.66 8.61 -4.40
N ASP A 73 7.61 9.00 -5.69
CA ASP A 73 8.76 9.03 -6.63
C ASP A 73 10.00 9.79 -6.08
N ALA A 74 9.87 10.62 -5.03
CA ALA A 74 11.01 11.31 -4.43
C ALA A 74 11.75 10.48 -3.35
N ASN A 75 11.13 9.39 -2.90
CA ASN A 75 11.60 8.47 -1.87
C ASN A 75 11.65 7.01 -2.34
N ASP A 76 11.19 6.71 -3.55
CA ASP A 76 11.47 5.46 -4.26
C ASP A 76 12.88 5.47 -4.89
N ASP A 77 13.48 4.30 -5.06
CA ASP A 77 14.76 4.08 -5.74
C ASP A 77 14.59 3.44 -7.14
N ASP A 78 13.36 3.10 -7.55
CA ASP A 78 12.95 2.46 -8.83
C ASP A 78 11.48 2.86 -9.17
N ASP A 79 11.28 4.10 -9.61
CA ASP A 79 9.96 4.78 -9.78
C ASP A 79 8.94 4.00 -10.64
N ASP A 80 9.39 3.09 -11.51
CA ASP A 80 8.50 2.30 -12.38
C ASP A 80 8.54 0.78 -12.14
N ASN A 81 9.31 0.34 -11.14
CA ASN A 81 9.50 -1.04 -10.72
C ASN A 81 9.85 -2.00 -11.88
N ASP A 82 10.60 -1.53 -12.89
CA ASP A 82 11.07 -2.35 -14.01
C ASP A 82 12.33 -3.18 -13.66
N GLY A 83 12.98 -2.84 -12.54
CA GLY A 83 14.17 -3.49 -12.00
C GLY A 83 15.49 -2.78 -12.33
N VAL A 84 15.44 -1.58 -12.90
CA VAL A 84 16.56 -0.66 -13.09
C VAL A 84 16.36 0.56 -12.17
N ASN A 85 17.20 0.69 -11.15
CA ASN A 85 17.15 1.86 -10.26
C ASN A 85 17.28 3.20 -11.01
N ASP A 86 16.56 4.24 -10.56
CA ASP A 86 16.47 5.55 -11.24
C ASP A 86 17.83 6.21 -11.52
N ASP A 87 18.82 5.98 -10.64
CA ASP A 87 20.18 6.49 -10.78
C ASP A 87 20.90 5.93 -12.03
N ASP A 88 20.47 4.76 -12.49
CA ASP A 88 20.99 4.02 -13.65
C ASP A 88 19.94 3.91 -14.80
N ASP A 89 18.73 4.45 -14.63
CA ASP A 89 17.62 4.42 -15.60
C ASP A 89 17.57 5.69 -16.48
N ASP A 90 17.55 5.52 -17.81
CA ASP A 90 17.41 6.64 -18.76
C ASP A 90 15.92 7.10 -18.93
N CYS A 91 14.97 6.30 -18.44
CA CYS A 91 13.52 6.43 -18.50
C CYS A 91 12.82 5.94 -17.22
N ASP A 92 13.06 6.63 -16.09
CA ASP A 92 12.46 6.47 -14.74
C ASP A 92 10.92 6.48 -14.61
N ASN A 93 10.17 6.29 -15.69
CA ASN A 93 8.71 6.40 -15.75
C ASN A 93 8.16 5.56 -16.92
N THR A 94 8.70 4.36 -17.12
CA THR A 94 8.34 3.45 -18.20
C THR A 94 7.14 2.58 -17.82
N GLU A 95 6.17 2.39 -18.74
CA GLU A 95 5.00 1.56 -18.44
C GLU A 95 5.39 0.11 -18.10
N LEU A 96 4.95 -0.38 -16.93
CA LEU A 96 5.12 -1.76 -16.48
C LEU A 96 4.94 -2.81 -17.59
N GLY A 97 5.99 -3.60 -17.81
CA GLY A 97 6.01 -4.66 -18.83
C GLY A 97 6.37 -4.19 -20.24
N ALA A 98 6.90 -2.98 -20.38
CA ALA A 98 7.63 -2.51 -21.55
C ALA A 98 8.76 -3.48 -21.97
N THR A 99 9.19 -3.36 -23.22
CA THR A 99 10.30 -4.15 -23.72
C THR A 99 11.61 -3.41 -23.54
N ASP A 100 12.50 -3.92 -22.70
CA ASP A 100 13.86 -3.43 -22.57
C ASP A 100 14.86 -4.54 -23.00
N PHE A 101 15.54 -4.35 -24.13
CA PHE A 101 16.52 -5.32 -24.63
C PHE A 101 17.97 -5.01 -24.24
N ASP A 102 18.30 -3.79 -23.83
CA ASP A 102 19.67 -3.38 -23.56
C ASP A 102 19.97 -2.94 -22.12
N GLY A 103 18.95 -2.93 -21.25
CA GLY A 103 19.09 -2.75 -19.82
C GLY A 103 19.18 -1.29 -19.41
N ASP A 104 18.62 -0.36 -20.20
CA ASP A 104 18.66 1.08 -19.93
C ASP A 104 17.38 1.64 -19.28
N GLY A 105 16.42 0.76 -18.97
CA GLY A 105 15.12 1.09 -18.36
C GLY A 105 14.11 1.74 -19.33
N CYS A 106 14.47 1.92 -20.61
CA CYS A 106 13.57 2.49 -21.60
C CYS A 106 12.82 1.44 -22.44
N ASP A 107 11.57 1.74 -22.82
CA ASP A 107 10.85 0.93 -23.81
C ASP A 107 11.45 1.05 -25.23
N ASP A 108 11.83 -0.09 -25.80
CA ASP A 108 12.29 -0.26 -27.17
C ASP A 108 11.15 -0.34 -28.22
N GLY A 109 9.87 -0.27 -27.79
CA GLY A 109 8.65 -0.61 -28.54
C GLY A 109 7.80 0.51 -29.15
#